data_AF-A0A1F7VAH2-F1
#
_entry.id   AF-A0A1F7VAH2-F1
#
_cell.length_a   1.000
_cell.length_b   1.000
_cell.length_c   1.000
_cell.angle_alpha   90.00
_cell.angle_beta   90.00
_cell.angle_gamma   90.00
#
_symmetry.space_group_name_H-M   'P 1'
#
loop_
_entity.id
_entity.type
_entity.pdbx_description
1 polymer ?
#
loop_
_entity_poly.entity_id
_entity_poly.type
_entity_poly.pdbx_seq_one_letter_code
_entity_poly.pdbx_strand_id
1 'polypeptide(L)'
;MVRLEKDITDRDKYNRLLRYVWLGDMLINQTLVEQGFAKSYSYPPDIKYQDRFVAAEKKAREDKLGLWTACVSTNATVAPTTAISPAAQSSASNPSCTIKGNISASGEKIYHPQGCGSYSKTTIDEKRGERWFCTEAEAQSSGWRRALNCP
;
A
#
# COMPACT_ATOMS: atom_id res chain seq x y z
N MET A 1 -25.19 19.90 -8.42
CA MET A 1 -26.08 18.72 -8.40
C MET A 1 -25.23 17.46 -8.40
N VAL A 2 -25.57 16.47 -7.58
CA VAL A 2 -24.86 15.17 -7.53
C VAL A 2 -25.64 14.15 -8.35
N ARG A 3 -24.96 13.38 -9.20
CA ARG A 3 -25.56 12.31 -10.01
C ARG A 3 -24.74 11.03 -9.89
N LEU A 4 -25.44 9.90 -9.71
CA LEU A 4 -24.84 8.57 -9.63
C LEU A 4 -25.14 7.82 -10.93
N GLU A 5 -24.10 7.45 -11.65
CA GLU A 5 -24.22 6.76 -12.93
C GLU A 5 -23.78 5.30 -12.79
N LYS A 6 -24.69 4.38 -13.14
CA LYS A 6 -24.39 2.95 -13.21
C LYS A 6 -23.76 2.64 -14.57
N ASP A 7 -22.81 1.71 -14.58
CA ASP A 7 -22.37 1.06 -15.81
C ASP A 7 -23.24 -0.19 -16.08
N ILE A 8 -22.66 -1.39 -16.13
CA ILE A 8 -23.38 -2.64 -16.39
C ILE A 8 -23.83 -3.25 -15.06
N THR A 9 -22.90 -3.46 -14.15
CA THR A 9 -23.15 -4.08 -12.84
C THR A 9 -23.75 -3.06 -11.89
N ASP A 10 -24.85 -3.43 -11.22
CA ASP A 10 -25.48 -2.53 -10.23
C ASP A 10 -24.77 -2.56 -8.88
N ARG A 11 -24.50 -3.77 -8.39
CA ARG A 11 -23.93 -4.04 -7.07
C ARG A 11 -22.88 -5.13 -7.14
N ASP A 12 -21.90 -5.03 -6.25
CA ASP A 12 -20.93 -6.10 -6.06
C ASP A 12 -21.47 -7.23 -5.16
N LYS A 13 -20.63 -8.26 -4.95
CA LYS A 13 -20.93 -9.41 -4.06
C LYS A 13 -21.17 -9.04 -2.59
N TYR A 14 -20.83 -7.81 -2.18
CA TYR A 14 -21.06 -7.28 -0.84
C TYR A 14 -22.26 -6.31 -0.81
N ASN A 15 -23.09 -6.31 -1.86
CA ASN A 15 -24.27 -5.48 -2.00
C ASN A 15 -23.97 -3.96 -2.04
N ARG A 16 -22.74 -3.55 -2.34
CA ARG A 16 -22.38 -2.13 -2.49
C ARG A 16 -22.71 -1.65 -3.89
N LEU A 17 -23.28 -0.45 -4.00
CA LEU A 17 -23.58 0.16 -5.29
C LEU A 17 -22.29 0.51 -6.04
N LEU A 18 -22.18 0.07 -7.30
CA LEU A 18 -21.09 0.44 -8.20
C LEU A 18 -21.54 1.63 -9.04
N ARG A 19 -20.92 2.80 -8.82
CA ARG A 19 -21.32 4.05 -9.47
C ARG A 19 -20.12 4.92 -9.85
N TYR A 20 -20.24 5.56 -11.00
CA TYR A 20 -19.50 6.78 -11.31
C TYR A 20 -20.23 7.96 -10.68
N VAL A 21 -19.49 8.76 -9.91
CA VAL A 21 -20.07 9.88 -9.17
C VAL A 21 -19.77 11.17 -9.93
N TRP A 22 -20.82 11.92 -10.24
CA TRP A 22 -20.75 13.20 -10.92
C TRP A 22 -21.18 14.33 -9.98
N LEU A 23 -20.41 15.41 -9.99
CA LEU A 23 -20.76 16.68 -9.35
C LEU A 23 -20.84 17.76 -10.45
N GLY A 24 -22.07 18.05 -10.91
CA GLY A 24 -22.26 18.80 -12.15
C GLY A 24 -21.63 18.05 -13.32
N ASP A 25 -20.71 18.70 -14.02
CA ASP A 25 -19.95 18.12 -15.15
C ASP A 25 -18.63 17.45 -14.72
N MET A 26 -18.32 17.45 -13.42
CA MET A 26 -17.10 16.85 -12.88
C MET A 26 -17.33 15.37 -12.56
N LEU A 27 -16.58 14.47 -13.21
CA LEU A 27 -16.51 13.06 -12.86
C LEU A 27 -15.51 12.86 -11.72
N ILE A 28 -16.02 12.68 -10.50
CA ILE A 28 -15.20 12.59 -9.27
C ILE A 28 -14.18 11.45 -9.35
N ASN A 29 -14.57 10.29 -9.91
CA ASN A 29 -13.66 9.16 -10.09
C ASN A 29 -12.40 9.55 -10.90
N GLN A 30 -12.58 10.32 -11.99
CA GLN A 30 -11.47 10.80 -12.81
C GLN A 30 -10.64 11.83 -12.03
N THR A 31 -11.29 12.78 -11.36
CA THR A 31 -10.60 13.83 -10.59
C THR A 31 -9.72 13.25 -9.49
N LEU A 32 -10.19 12.22 -8.78
CA LEU A 32 -9.38 11.53 -7.77
C LEU A 32 -8.11 10.91 -8.36
N VAL A 33 -8.23 10.29 -9.53
CA VAL A 33 -7.07 9.68 -10.21
C VAL A 33 -6.14 10.75 -10.77
N GLU A 34 -6.67 11.81 -11.38
CA GLU A 34 -5.89 12.91 -11.97
C GLU A 34 -5.11 13.71 -10.92
N GLN A 35 -5.66 13.87 -9.71
CA GLN A 35 -4.95 14.50 -8.58
C GLN A 35 -4.01 13.51 -7.84
N GLY A 36 -3.92 12.27 -8.31
CA GLY A 36 -3.05 11.25 -7.75
C GLY A 36 -3.54 10.68 -6.43
N PHE A 37 -4.81 10.81 -6.07
CA PHE A 37 -5.39 10.23 -4.84
C PHE A 37 -5.88 8.80 -4.99
N ALA A 38 -5.98 8.29 -6.22
CA ALA A 38 -6.41 6.95 -6.52
C ALA A 38 -5.61 6.35 -7.68
N LYS A 39 -5.51 5.02 -7.70
CA LYS A 39 -5.01 4.25 -8.86
C LYS A 39 -6.19 3.79 -9.72
N SER A 40 -5.97 3.67 -11.02
CA SER A 40 -6.94 3.06 -11.92
C SER A 40 -6.85 1.54 -11.85
N TYR A 41 -7.99 0.87 -11.75
CA TYR A 41 -8.08 -0.59 -11.82
C TYR A 41 -9.24 -1.00 -12.71
N SER A 42 -8.98 -1.85 -13.69
CA SER A 42 -9.99 -2.37 -14.61
C SER A 42 -10.72 -3.56 -13.98
N TYR A 43 -12.05 -3.48 -13.86
CA TYR A 43 -12.88 -4.60 -13.43
C TYR A 43 -13.99 -4.86 -14.45
N PRO A 44 -13.76 -5.74 -15.44
CA PRO A 44 -14.78 -6.09 -16.42
C PRO A 44 -16.05 -6.64 -15.74
N PRO A 45 -17.25 -6.31 -16.26
CA PRO A 45 -17.49 -5.58 -17.50
C PRO A 45 -17.51 -4.04 -17.34
N ASP A 46 -17.34 -3.50 -16.13
CA ASP A 46 -17.54 -2.08 -15.78
C ASP A 46 -16.31 -1.20 -16.09
N ILE A 47 -16.05 -1.00 -17.38
CA ILE A 47 -14.85 -0.30 -17.89
C ILE A 47 -15.18 0.95 -18.73
N LYS A 48 -16.41 1.50 -18.64
CA LYS A 48 -16.90 2.62 -19.48
C LYS A 48 -15.96 3.84 -19.57
N TYR A 49 -15.25 4.18 -18.50
CA TYR A 49 -14.32 5.32 -18.46
C TYR A 49 -12.85 4.92 -18.26
N GLN A 50 -12.52 3.65 -18.48
CA GLN A 50 -11.21 3.11 -18.14
C GLN A 50 -10.06 3.86 -18.83
N ASP A 51 -10.20 4.15 -20.13
CA ASP A 51 -9.17 4.90 -20.87
C ASP A 51 -8.93 6.31 -20.30
N ARG A 52 -9.99 6.97 -19.82
CA ARG A 52 -9.87 8.28 -19.16
C ARG A 52 -9.11 8.17 -17.85
N PHE A 53 -9.37 7.13 -17.06
CA PHE A 53 -8.65 6.92 -15.80
C PHE A 53 -7.20 6.53 -16.03
N VAL A 54 -6.89 5.71 -17.04
CA VAL A 54 -5.50 5.38 -17.40
C VAL A 54 -4.73 6.63 -17.82
N ALA A 55 -5.33 7.48 -18.65
CA ALA A 55 -4.72 8.75 -19.05
C ALA A 55 -4.53 9.71 -17.85
N ALA A 56 -5.54 9.81 -16.98
CA ALA A 56 -5.47 10.62 -15.76
C ALA A 56 -4.37 10.13 -14.80
N GLU A 57 -4.23 8.81 -14.62
CA GLU A 57 -3.20 8.24 -13.75
C GLU A 57 -1.80 8.45 -14.33
N LYS A 58 -1.66 8.35 -15.66
CA LYS A 58 -0.40 8.65 -16.34
C LYS A 58 0.01 10.10 -16.09
N LYS A 59 -0.91 11.05 -16.27
CA LYS A 59 -0.67 12.47 -16.01
C LYS A 59 -0.30 12.71 -14.55
N ALA A 60 -1.04 12.14 -13.61
CA ALA A 60 -0.75 12.28 -12.18
C ALA A 60 0.65 11.74 -11.80
N ARG A 61 1.12 10.68 -12.46
CA ARG A 61 2.47 10.12 -12.31
C ARG A 61 3.56 11.04 -12.88
N GLU A 62 3.34 11.56 -14.08
CA GLU A 62 4.28 12.49 -14.74
C GLU A 62 4.42 13.79 -13.94
N ASP A 63 3.31 14.29 -13.40
CA ASP A 63 3.22 15.49 -12.59
C ASP A 63 3.58 15.27 -11.10
N LYS A 64 3.87 14.01 -10.70
CA LYS A 64 4.23 13.60 -9.32
C LYS A 64 3.22 14.05 -8.26
N LEU A 65 1.93 13.94 -8.58
CA LEU A 65 0.82 14.37 -7.72
C LEU A 65 0.42 13.30 -6.71
N GLY A 66 -0.05 13.71 -5.53
CA GLY A 66 -0.65 12.81 -4.54
C GLY A 66 0.24 11.62 -4.19
N LEU A 67 -0.26 10.40 -4.42
CA LEU A 67 0.43 9.13 -4.22
C LEU A 67 1.72 8.97 -5.05
N TRP A 68 1.93 9.83 -6.07
CA TRP A 68 3.04 9.76 -7.02
C TRP A 68 4.18 10.74 -6.72
N THR A 69 4.09 11.50 -5.63
CA THR A 69 5.24 12.28 -5.17
C THR A 69 6.38 11.33 -4.80
N ALA A 70 7.62 11.78 -5.02
CA ALA A 70 8.76 11.12 -4.40
C ALA A 70 8.52 11.13 -2.88
N CYS A 71 8.59 9.97 -2.24
CA CYS A 71 8.64 9.93 -0.78
C CYS A 71 9.79 10.84 -0.37
N VAL A 72 9.47 11.97 0.28
CA VAL A 72 10.50 12.71 0.99
C VAL A 72 10.83 11.81 2.16
N SER A 73 11.87 10.99 2.00
CA SER A 73 12.63 10.51 3.14
C SER A 73 13.20 11.76 3.79
N THR A 74 12.40 12.45 4.59
CA THR A 74 12.91 13.36 5.59
C THR A 74 13.71 12.48 6.53
N ASN A 75 14.98 12.24 6.18
CA ASN A 75 16.01 12.28 7.19
C ASN A 75 15.80 13.64 7.84
N ALA A 76 15.04 13.66 8.93
CA ALA A 76 14.94 14.80 9.80
C ALA A 76 16.38 15.13 10.17
N THR A 77 16.95 16.13 9.49
CA THR A 77 18.15 16.81 9.89
C THR A 77 17.79 17.56 11.16
N VAL A 78 17.77 16.83 12.27
CA VAL A 78 18.03 17.41 13.56
C VAL A 78 19.44 17.97 13.44
N ALA A 79 19.55 19.29 13.43
CA ALA A 79 20.83 19.98 13.42
C ALA A 79 21.74 19.42 14.54
N PRO A 80 23.05 19.32 14.29
CA PRO A 80 23.97 18.59 15.15
C PRO A 80 24.18 19.35 16.45
N THR A 81 23.59 18.89 17.55
CA THR A 81 24.15 19.16 18.88
C THR A 81 25.06 17.98 19.21
N THR A 82 26.32 18.18 18.87
CA THR A 82 27.55 17.61 19.47
C THR A 82 27.43 16.29 20.23
N ALA A 83 28.09 15.28 19.64
CA ALA A 83 28.87 14.20 20.26
C ALA A 83 28.15 13.38 21.37
N ILE A 84 28.00 12.07 21.25
CA ILE A 84 29.11 11.10 21.23
C ILE A 84 28.65 9.82 20.50
N SER A 85 29.52 9.29 19.65
CA SER A 85 29.64 7.87 19.32
C SER A 85 31.15 7.58 19.46
N PRO A 86 31.62 6.39 19.92
CA PRO A 86 31.13 5.09 19.45
C PRO A 86 31.12 3.96 20.50
N ALA A 87 30.06 3.15 20.52
CA ALA A 87 30.16 1.78 21.01
C ALA A 87 29.07 0.91 20.40
N ALA A 88 29.50 -0.23 19.86
CA ALA A 88 28.66 -1.24 19.27
C ALA A 88 27.68 -1.87 20.28
N GLN A 89 26.58 -2.38 19.73
CA GLN A 89 25.91 -3.65 20.03
C GLN A 89 24.41 -3.52 20.26
N SER A 90 23.68 -3.97 19.23
CA SER A 90 22.64 -4.99 19.30
C SER A 90 22.28 -5.48 20.70
N SER A 91 21.10 -5.11 21.21
CA SER A 91 20.09 -6.07 21.71
C SER A 91 18.82 -5.38 22.22
N ALA A 92 17.70 -5.85 21.68
CA ALA A 92 16.42 -6.08 22.35
C ALA A 92 15.79 -4.94 23.17
N SER A 93 14.97 -4.12 22.50
CA SER A 93 13.57 -3.88 22.89
C SER A 93 12.94 -2.87 21.93
N ASN A 94 12.74 -3.27 20.68
CA ASN A 94 12.00 -2.44 19.73
C ASN A 94 10.52 -2.84 19.75
N PRO A 95 9.63 -2.07 20.42
CA PRO A 95 8.18 -2.21 20.21
C PRO A 95 7.74 -1.84 18.77
N SER A 96 8.67 -1.49 17.88
CA SER A 96 8.43 -1.08 16.49
C SER A 96 8.56 -2.20 15.45
N CYS A 97 9.08 -3.39 15.81
CA CYS A 97 9.27 -4.49 14.86
C CYS A 97 8.00 -5.33 14.74
N THR A 98 7.04 -4.75 14.04
CA THR A 98 5.66 -5.22 13.98
C THR A 98 5.33 -5.97 12.70
N ILE A 99 6.31 -6.23 11.83
CA ILE A 99 6.08 -6.96 10.58
C ILE A 99 6.51 -8.41 10.81
N LYS A 100 5.58 -9.35 10.63
CA LYS A 100 5.82 -10.78 10.85
C LYS A 100 6.28 -11.46 9.57
N GLY A 101 7.48 -12.04 9.54
CA GLY A 101 7.97 -12.85 8.43
C GLY A 101 7.94 -14.34 8.71
N ASN A 102 6.99 -15.09 8.13
CA ASN A 102 6.95 -16.55 8.16
C ASN A 102 7.38 -17.26 6.85
N ILE A 103 7.94 -18.46 6.99
CA ILE A 103 8.35 -19.31 5.87
C ILE A 103 7.29 -20.38 5.65
N SER A 104 6.63 -20.36 4.49
CA SER A 104 5.62 -21.34 4.13
C SER A 104 6.18 -22.77 4.14
N ALA A 105 5.30 -23.77 4.13
CA ALA A 105 5.74 -25.17 3.97
C ALA A 105 6.47 -25.43 2.64
N SER A 106 6.24 -24.59 1.61
CA SER A 106 6.95 -24.64 0.33
C SER A 106 8.29 -23.87 0.33
N GLY A 107 8.72 -23.34 1.48
CA GLY A 107 9.97 -22.58 1.61
C GLY A 107 9.86 -21.11 1.23
N GLU A 108 8.66 -20.60 1.02
CA GLU A 108 8.44 -19.23 0.57
C GLU A 108 8.47 -18.24 1.73
N LYS A 109 9.28 -17.20 1.59
CA LYS A 109 9.48 -16.14 2.59
C LYS A 109 8.40 -15.06 2.44
N ILE A 110 7.45 -15.00 3.36
CA ILE A 110 6.29 -14.11 3.29
C ILE A 110 6.28 -13.18 4.52
N TYR A 111 6.18 -11.88 4.31
CA TYR A 111 6.03 -10.91 5.39
C TYR A 111 4.60 -10.33 5.46
N HIS A 112 4.16 -10.06 6.68
CA HIS A 112 2.85 -9.57 7.03
C HIS A 112 2.97 -8.29 7.87
N PRO A 113 2.69 -7.11 7.31
CA PRO A 113 2.52 -5.87 8.07
C PRO A 113 1.30 -5.89 8.99
N GLN A 114 1.30 -4.99 9.98
CA GLN A 114 0.10 -4.72 10.78
C GLN A 114 -1.05 -4.24 9.88
N GLY A 115 -2.25 -4.76 10.10
CA GLY A 115 -3.43 -4.46 9.28
C GLY A 115 -3.72 -5.47 8.17
N CYS A 116 -2.83 -6.42 7.91
CA CYS A 116 -3.12 -7.53 6.99
C CYS A 116 -4.07 -8.56 7.60
N GLY A 117 -4.98 -9.11 6.80
CA GLY A 117 -5.94 -10.13 7.26
C GLY A 117 -5.30 -11.41 7.80
N SER A 118 -4.04 -11.70 7.45
CA SER A 118 -3.28 -12.83 8.01
C SER A 118 -2.36 -12.48 9.16
N TYR A 119 -2.20 -11.20 9.50
CA TYR A 119 -1.24 -10.76 10.53
C TYR A 119 -1.44 -11.45 11.88
N SER A 120 -2.70 -11.57 12.33
CA SER A 120 -3.04 -12.19 13.62
C SER A 120 -2.93 -13.72 13.61
N LYS A 121 -2.93 -14.35 12.42
CA LYS A 121 -2.82 -15.81 12.25
C LYS A 121 -1.38 -16.27 12.07
N THR A 122 -0.51 -15.36 11.62
CA THR A 122 0.92 -15.65 11.47
C THR A 122 1.57 -15.68 12.86
N THR A 123 2.14 -16.83 13.21
CA THR A 123 3.02 -17.01 14.37
C THR A 123 4.42 -17.25 13.83
N ILE A 124 5.42 -16.61 14.44
CA ILE A 124 6.82 -16.69 14.00
C ILE A 124 7.51 -17.85 14.73
N ASP A 125 8.11 -18.73 13.96
CA ASP A 125 9.01 -19.78 14.42
C ASP A 125 10.47 -19.48 14.04
N GLU A 126 11.20 -18.88 14.97
CA GLU A 126 12.61 -18.51 14.78
C GLU A 126 13.51 -19.71 14.44
N LYS A 127 13.13 -20.93 14.85
CA LYS A 127 13.90 -22.14 14.53
C LYS A 127 13.89 -22.46 13.04
N ARG A 128 12.85 -22.02 12.33
CA ARG A 128 12.73 -22.15 10.87
C ARG A 128 13.35 -20.98 10.13
N GLY A 129 13.96 -20.02 10.84
CA GLY A 129 14.50 -18.79 10.26
C GLY A 129 13.43 -17.73 9.98
N GLU A 130 12.23 -17.90 10.54
CA GLU A 130 11.19 -16.86 10.57
C GLU A 130 11.60 -15.75 11.54
N ARG A 131 11.18 -14.51 11.29
CA ARG A 131 11.55 -13.39 12.15
C ARG A 131 10.62 -12.21 11.99
N TRP A 132 10.70 -11.28 12.95
CA TRP A 132 10.12 -9.97 12.81
C TRP A 132 11.03 -9.02 12.03
N PHE A 133 10.39 -8.12 11.30
CA PHE A 133 11.02 -7.01 10.59
C PHE A 133 10.51 -5.70 11.19
N CYS A 134 11.37 -4.69 11.15
CA CYS A 134 11.03 -3.36 11.63
C CYS A 134 10.51 -2.48 10.49
N THR A 135 10.80 -2.83 9.24
CA THR A 135 10.28 -2.14 8.04
C THR A 135 10.00 -3.13 6.91
N GLU A 136 9.08 -2.77 5.98
CA GLU A 136 8.82 -3.59 4.79
C GLU A 136 10.05 -3.68 3.89
N ALA A 137 10.84 -2.60 3.82
CA ALA A 137 12.08 -2.55 3.05
C ALA A 137 13.11 -3.56 3.56
N GLU A 138 13.23 -3.72 4.88
CA GLU A 138 14.09 -4.74 5.49
C GLU A 138 13.65 -6.16 5.13
N ALA A 139 12.34 -6.40 5.11
CA ALA A 139 11.78 -7.68 4.70
C ALA A 139 12.11 -7.98 3.24
N GLN A 140 11.83 -7.03 2.34
CA GLN A 140 12.08 -7.17 0.91
C GLN A 140 13.56 -7.38 0.59
N SER A 141 14.46 -6.60 1.19
CA SER A 141 15.91 -6.76 0.98
C SER A 141 16.45 -8.08 1.51
N SER A 142 15.75 -8.67 2.50
CA SER A 142 16.05 -9.99 3.04
C SER A 142 15.47 -11.15 2.22
N GLY A 143 14.85 -10.85 1.07
CA GLY A 143 14.25 -11.81 0.16
C GLY A 143 12.84 -12.25 0.55
N TRP A 144 12.12 -11.42 1.33
CA TRP A 144 10.75 -11.70 1.74
C TRP A 144 9.75 -10.92 0.90
N ARG A 145 8.72 -11.59 0.40
CA ARG A 145 7.64 -10.93 -0.35
C ARG A 145 6.45 -10.60 0.53
N ARG A 146 5.69 -9.57 0.16
CA ARG A 146 4.46 -9.20 0.86
C ARG A 146 3.41 -10.30 0.72
N ALA A 147 2.64 -10.54 1.77
CA ALA A 147 1.49 -11.43 1.67
C ALA A 147 0.44 -10.87 0.70
N LEU A 148 -0.08 -11.72 -0.19
CA LEU A 148 -1.00 -11.34 -1.26
C LEU A 148 -2.38 -10.88 -0.75
N ASN A 149 -2.67 -11.13 0.53
CA ASN A 149 -3.92 -10.76 1.20
C ASN A 149 -3.74 -9.59 2.18
N CYS A 150 -2.68 -8.81 1.99
CA CYS A 150 -2.53 -7.49 2.59
C CYS A 150 -3.14 -6.45 1.65
N PRO A 151 -4.08 -5.59 2.10
CA PRO A 151 -4.61 -4.48 1.30
C PRO A 151 -3.52 -3.47 0.90
#